data_AF-T0LNM3-F1
#
_entry.id   AF-T0LNM3-F1
#
_cell.length_a   1.000
_cell.length_b   1.000
_cell.length_c   1.000
_cell.angle_alpha   90.00
_cell.angle_beta   90.00
_cell.angle_gamma   90.00
#
_symmetry.space_group_name_H-M   'P 1'
#
loop_
_entity.id
_entity.type
_entity.pdbx_description
1 polymer ?
#
loop_
_entity_poly.entity_id
_entity_poly.type
_entity_poly.pdbx_seq_one_letter_code
_entity_poly.pdbx_strand_id
1 'polypeptide(L)'
;MNICPVCGVKINEDAMTTLSSHIYSEALSSDPAHVMWLNRVISRKRLTEDELTKKMVEFYDFSKDGLAMWIRRRFVERFFSDDPNIFVIDMQNPIKYTIMGYVTEHYHFLKQWVRSCAYIIARTDVFDVQKYEVDNISEEYFGKDGNPAHVDLLLQMGESVGLKRETVVNTTPLKKTQVAINYWEQVCSSEHWLDAMVSMHSLELIADRNVKQYGAKYSYFRPEILEGGITRESSKFLRAGYEADQYHAGDALNLVEFYAKKLKMEKEVQSYFLRSEDYFFGYLEARHERGKMYEEEL
;
A
#
# COMPACT_ATOMS: atom_id res chain seq x y z
N MET A 1 21.45 2.55 -7.76
CA MET A 1 21.21 1.36 -8.62
C MET A 1 19.77 1.43 -9.07
N ASN A 2 19.49 1.20 -10.35
CA ASN A 2 18.10 1.21 -10.82
C ASN A 2 17.48 -0.17 -10.62
N ILE A 3 16.23 -0.22 -10.18
CA ILE A 3 15.46 -1.46 -10.08
C ILE A 3 14.22 -1.30 -10.95
N CYS A 4 13.98 -2.25 -11.85
CA CYS A 4 12.76 -2.22 -12.64
C CYS A 4 11.52 -2.31 -11.72
N PRO A 5 10.59 -1.34 -11.76
CA PRO A 5 9.41 -1.35 -10.90
C PRO A 5 8.38 -2.42 -11.30
N VAL A 6 8.64 -3.16 -12.38
CA VAL A 6 7.75 -4.22 -12.88
C VAL A 6 8.29 -5.60 -12.50
N CYS A 7 9.47 -5.95 -13.00
CA CYS A 7 10.04 -7.30 -12.83
C CYS A 7 11.09 -7.40 -11.72
N GLY A 8 11.49 -6.27 -11.12
CA GLY A 8 12.48 -6.26 -10.04
C GLY A 8 13.92 -6.51 -10.47
N VAL A 9 14.21 -6.56 -11.77
CA VAL A 9 15.59 -6.68 -12.27
C VAL A 9 16.42 -5.50 -11.78
N LYS A 10 17.55 -5.80 -11.16
CA LYS A 10 18.56 -4.84 -10.71
C LYS A 10 19.45 -4.47 -11.91
N ILE A 11 19.48 -3.20 -12.25
CA ILE A 11 20.23 -2.64 -13.39
C ILE A 11 21.45 -1.91 -12.82
N ASN A 12 22.64 -2.46 -13.13
CA ASN A 12 23.93 -2.03 -12.57
C ASN A 12 24.45 -0.69 -13.13
N GLU A 13 23.56 0.14 -13.66
CA GLU A 13 23.88 1.47 -14.18
C GLU A 13 22.86 2.47 -13.61
N ASP A 14 23.37 3.57 -13.07
CA ASP A 14 22.55 4.58 -12.39
C ASP A 14 21.86 5.56 -13.35
N ALA A 15 21.88 5.27 -14.66
CA ALA A 15 21.27 6.10 -15.69
C ALA A 15 19.82 5.70 -15.96
N MET A 16 18.91 6.68 -15.96
CA MET A 16 17.50 6.47 -16.29
C MET A 16 17.30 5.94 -17.71
N THR A 17 18.23 6.26 -18.62
CA THR A 17 18.28 5.70 -19.98
C THR A 17 18.29 4.18 -19.95
N THR A 18 19.09 3.56 -19.09
CA THR A 18 19.23 2.10 -19.06
C THR A 18 17.97 1.41 -18.52
N LEU A 19 17.32 2.02 -17.52
CA LEU A 19 16.02 1.54 -17.04
C LEU A 19 14.94 1.69 -18.11
N SER A 20 14.91 2.83 -18.80
CA SER A 20 13.99 3.08 -19.91
C SER A 20 14.18 2.09 -21.06
N SER A 21 15.43 1.84 -21.49
CA SER A 21 15.76 0.86 -22.52
C SER A 21 15.32 -0.55 -22.14
N HIS A 22 15.49 -0.95 -20.88
CA HIS A 22 14.99 -2.23 -20.39
C HIS A 22 13.46 -2.32 -20.51
N ILE A 23 12.72 -1.37 -19.94
CA ILE A 23 11.25 -1.37 -20.00
C ILE A 23 10.76 -1.31 -21.45
N TYR A 24 11.42 -0.53 -22.31
CA TYR A 24 11.12 -0.45 -23.73
C TYR A 24 11.29 -1.79 -24.43
N SER A 25 12.40 -2.49 -24.17
CA SER A 25 12.69 -3.80 -24.76
C SER A 25 11.69 -4.88 -24.33
N GLU A 26 11.34 -4.92 -23.05
CA GLU A 26 10.32 -5.84 -22.54
C GLU A 26 8.93 -5.55 -23.14
N ALA A 27 8.56 -4.26 -23.25
CA ALA A 27 7.31 -3.85 -23.87
C ALA A 27 7.26 -4.16 -25.38
N LEU A 28 8.38 -4.01 -26.11
CA LEU A 28 8.49 -4.41 -27.51
C LEU A 28 8.34 -5.93 -27.69
N SER A 29 8.85 -6.69 -26.73
CA SER A 29 8.68 -8.15 -26.66
C SER A 29 7.27 -8.56 -26.23
N SER A 30 6.37 -7.59 -26.04
CA SER A 30 4.98 -7.77 -25.61
C SER A 30 4.84 -8.45 -24.25
N ASP A 31 5.80 -8.23 -23.34
CA ASP A 31 5.64 -8.66 -21.96
C ASP A 31 4.41 -7.96 -21.34
N PRO A 32 3.39 -8.70 -20.89
CA PRO A 32 2.14 -8.10 -20.44
C PRO A 32 2.31 -7.17 -19.23
N ALA A 33 3.22 -7.50 -18.30
CA ALA A 33 3.40 -6.72 -17.09
C ALA A 33 4.02 -5.35 -17.40
N HIS A 34 5.04 -5.30 -18.24
CA HIS A 34 5.68 -4.03 -18.63
C HIS A 34 4.73 -3.17 -19.48
N VAL A 35 3.99 -3.77 -20.42
CA VAL A 35 2.99 -3.06 -21.22
C VAL A 35 1.89 -2.47 -20.33
N MET A 36 1.37 -3.25 -19.38
CA MET A 36 0.33 -2.79 -18.45
C MET A 36 0.85 -1.67 -17.54
N TRP A 37 2.08 -1.78 -17.03
CA TRP A 37 2.70 -0.74 -16.22
C TRP A 37 2.85 0.56 -17.01
N LEU A 38 3.38 0.52 -18.24
CA LEU A 38 3.48 1.69 -19.11
C LEU A 38 2.11 2.35 -19.35
N ASN A 39 1.09 1.56 -19.69
CA ASN A 39 -0.26 2.06 -19.96
C ASN A 39 -0.90 2.75 -18.75
N ARG A 40 -0.58 2.28 -17.54
CA ARG A 40 -1.11 2.81 -16.27
C ARG A 40 -0.33 4.03 -15.79
N VAL A 41 1.00 3.99 -15.89
CA VAL A 41 1.89 4.92 -15.18
C VAL A 41 2.46 6.01 -16.08
N ILE A 42 2.76 5.68 -17.34
CA ILE A 42 3.50 6.58 -18.25
C ILE A 42 2.63 7.09 -19.39
N SER A 43 2.08 6.20 -20.21
CA SER A 43 1.20 6.55 -21.34
C SER A 43 0.51 5.33 -21.94
N ARG A 44 -0.75 5.52 -22.35
CA ARG A 44 -1.49 4.55 -23.18
C ARG A 44 -1.10 4.58 -24.66
N LYS A 45 -0.35 5.60 -25.09
CA LYS A 45 0.13 5.73 -26.47
C LYS A 45 1.46 5.01 -26.60
N ARG A 46 1.69 4.39 -27.77
CA ARG A 46 3.03 3.86 -28.09
C ARG A 46 4.01 5.03 -28.21
N LEU A 47 5.13 4.91 -27.51
CA LEU A 47 6.21 5.90 -27.48
C LEU A 47 7.44 5.35 -28.21
N THR A 48 8.26 6.23 -28.76
CA THR A 48 9.65 5.92 -29.07
C THR A 48 10.47 5.78 -27.78
N GLU A 49 11.65 5.15 -27.86
CA GLU A 49 12.53 4.97 -26.70
C GLU A 49 12.96 6.32 -26.09
N ASP A 50 13.25 7.33 -26.93
CA ASP A 50 13.60 8.68 -26.48
C ASP A 50 12.43 9.38 -25.77
N GLU A 51 11.22 9.25 -26.31
CA GLU A 51 10.01 9.80 -25.67
C GLU A 51 9.72 9.11 -24.33
N LEU A 52 9.89 7.78 -24.27
CA LEU A 52 9.75 7.03 -23.03
C LEU A 52 10.77 7.50 -21.99
N THR A 53 12.04 7.62 -22.38
CA THR A 53 13.12 8.05 -21.49
C THR A 53 12.82 9.43 -20.89
N LYS A 54 12.39 10.40 -21.72
CA LYS A 54 11.99 11.73 -21.23
C LYS A 54 10.87 11.66 -20.22
N LYS A 55 9.82 10.88 -20.51
CA LYS A 55 8.69 10.69 -19.60
C LYS A 55 9.06 9.97 -18.31
N MET A 56 9.99 9.03 -18.36
CA MET A 56 10.50 8.37 -17.16
C MET A 56 11.32 9.31 -16.29
N VAL A 57 12.17 10.16 -16.89
CA VAL A 57 12.88 11.21 -16.14
C VAL A 57 11.89 12.14 -15.43
N GLU A 58 10.85 12.60 -16.14
CA GLU A 58 9.78 13.43 -15.55
C GLU A 58 9.02 12.67 -14.45
N PHE A 59 8.70 11.40 -14.67
CA PHE A 59 7.94 10.58 -13.74
C PHE A 59 8.70 10.34 -12.43
N TYR A 60 10.00 10.07 -12.48
CA TYR A 60 10.84 9.84 -11.30
C TYR A 60 11.35 11.14 -10.66
N ASP A 61 11.09 12.31 -11.24
CA ASP A 61 11.56 13.58 -10.68
C ASP A 61 10.81 13.95 -9.39
N PHE A 62 11.57 13.98 -8.29
CA PHE A 62 11.11 14.45 -6.98
C PHE A 62 11.86 15.72 -6.53
N SER A 63 12.67 16.33 -7.38
CA SER A 63 13.56 17.46 -7.02
C SER A 63 12.82 18.69 -6.51
N LYS A 64 11.57 18.88 -6.95
CA LYS A 64 10.75 20.04 -6.58
C LYS A 64 10.19 19.97 -5.17
N ASP A 65 9.62 18.82 -4.79
CA ASP A 65 8.77 18.69 -3.61
C ASP A 65 9.21 17.60 -2.62
N GLY A 66 10.30 16.88 -2.91
CA GLY A 66 10.83 15.82 -2.06
C GLY A 66 10.24 14.44 -2.34
N LEU A 67 10.92 13.41 -1.83
CA LEU A 67 10.57 12.01 -2.07
C LEU A 67 9.26 11.61 -1.40
N ALA A 68 8.99 12.07 -0.18
CA ALA A 68 7.74 11.79 0.52
C ALA A 68 6.52 12.35 -0.23
N MET A 69 6.64 13.57 -0.78
CA MET A 69 5.56 14.15 -1.59
C MET A 69 5.39 13.42 -2.93
N TRP A 70 6.49 12.98 -3.54
CA TRP A 70 6.44 12.16 -4.75
C TRP A 70 5.65 10.87 -4.50
N ILE A 71 5.96 10.14 -3.41
CA ILE A 71 5.25 8.92 -2.99
C ILE A 71 3.75 9.21 -2.80
N ARG A 72 3.39 10.26 -2.05
CA ARG A 72 1.99 10.65 -1.81
C ARG A 72 1.22 10.88 -3.11
N ARG A 73 1.82 11.61 -4.06
CA ARG A 73 1.19 11.92 -5.35
C ARG A 73 0.98 10.66 -6.19
N ARG A 74 1.99 9.79 -6.29
CA ARG A 74 1.87 8.54 -7.04
C ARG A 74 0.78 7.65 -6.45
N PHE A 75 0.75 7.50 -5.12
CA PHE A 75 -0.28 6.76 -4.41
C PHE A 75 -1.68 7.31 -4.69
N VAL A 76 -1.85 8.63 -4.63
CA VAL A 76 -3.13 9.28 -4.91
C VAL A 76 -3.59 9.08 -6.37
N GLU A 77 -2.67 9.20 -7.32
CA GLU A 77 -2.97 8.93 -8.73
C GLU A 77 -3.40 7.48 -8.96
N ARG A 78 -2.82 6.52 -8.23
CA ARG A 78 -3.14 5.09 -8.38
C ARG A 78 -4.49 4.70 -7.78
N PHE A 79 -4.78 5.18 -6.57
CA PHE A 79 -5.91 4.67 -5.79
C PHE A 79 -7.12 5.60 -5.75
N PHE A 80 -6.91 6.90 -5.98
CA PHE A 80 -7.93 7.93 -5.77
C PHE A 80 -8.12 8.89 -6.97
N SER A 81 -7.68 8.51 -8.18
CA SER A 81 -7.86 9.31 -9.39
C SER A 81 -9.26 9.15 -10.00
N ASP A 82 -9.41 9.46 -11.30
CA ASP A 82 -10.67 9.34 -12.03
C ASP A 82 -11.08 7.86 -12.27
N ASP A 83 -10.13 6.94 -12.17
CA ASP A 83 -10.33 5.48 -12.27
C ASP A 83 -9.74 4.79 -11.02
N PRO A 84 -10.36 5.00 -9.84
CA PRO A 84 -9.83 4.49 -8.58
C PRO A 84 -9.96 2.97 -8.48
N ASN A 85 -9.25 2.37 -7.52
CA ASN A 85 -9.40 0.95 -7.24
C ASN A 85 -10.86 0.61 -6.88
N ILE A 86 -11.38 -0.51 -7.38
CA ILE A 86 -12.79 -0.90 -7.21
C ILE A 86 -13.20 -1.00 -5.74
N PHE A 87 -12.29 -1.45 -4.86
CA PHE A 87 -12.59 -1.53 -3.44
C PHE A 87 -12.73 -0.14 -2.79
N VAL A 88 -12.02 0.88 -3.28
CA VAL A 88 -12.20 2.27 -2.82
C VAL A 88 -13.59 2.79 -3.22
N ILE A 89 -14.10 2.39 -4.39
CA ILE A 89 -15.47 2.70 -4.81
C ILE A 89 -16.49 2.04 -3.88
N ASP A 90 -16.34 0.75 -3.61
CA ASP A 90 -17.23 0.03 -2.67
C ASP A 90 -17.22 0.66 -1.27
N MET A 91 -16.04 1.09 -0.81
CA MET A 91 -15.88 1.74 0.49
C MET A 91 -16.48 3.15 0.56
N GLN A 92 -16.90 3.75 -0.55
CA GLN A 92 -17.65 5.02 -0.48
C GLN A 92 -19.01 4.85 0.20
N ASN A 93 -19.68 3.71 0.00
CA ASN A 93 -20.94 3.36 0.68
C ASN A 93 -20.96 1.84 0.90
N PRO A 94 -20.16 1.33 1.85
CA PRO A 94 -19.96 -0.09 2.00
C PRO A 94 -21.26 -0.77 2.43
N ILE A 95 -21.49 -1.98 1.92
CA ILE A 95 -22.54 -2.87 2.43
C ILE A 95 -21.92 -3.92 3.34
N LYS A 96 -22.75 -4.71 4.03
CA LYS A 96 -22.24 -5.73 4.96
C LYS A 96 -21.22 -6.69 4.32
N TYR A 97 -21.39 -7.07 3.05
CA TYR A 97 -20.45 -7.96 2.35
C TYR A 97 -19.12 -7.28 2.03
N THR A 98 -19.12 -5.97 1.72
CA THR A 98 -17.88 -5.19 1.59
C THR A 98 -17.06 -5.26 2.88
N ILE A 99 -17.72 -5.15 4.03
CA ILE A 99 -17.07 -5.28 5.34
C ILE A 99 -16.58 -6.70 5.59
N MET A 100 -17.36 -7.73 5.26
CA MET A 100 -16.92 -9.13 5.40
C MET A 100 -15.68 -9.43 4.56
N GLY A 101 -15.64 -8.91 3.33
CA GLY A 101 -14.49 -9.00 2.43
C GLY A 101 -13.27 -8.26 2.96
N TYR A 102 -13.47 -7.04 3.48
CA TYR A 102 -12.44 -6.29 4.19
C TYR A 102 -11.87 -7.14 5.34
N VAL A 103 -12.70 -7.51 6.31
CA VAL A 103 -12.28 -8.18 7.55
C VAL A 103 -11.50 -9.46 7.26
N THR A 104 -12.01 -10.28 6.35
CA THR A 104 -11.40 -11.59 6.03
C THR A 104 -10.01 -11.42 5.44
N GLU A 105 -9.85 -10.61 4.39
CA GLU A 105 -8.54 -10.47 3.74
C GLU A 105 -7.59 -9.57 4.55
N HIS A 106 -8.10 -8.60 5.30
CA HIS A 106 -7.28 -7.71 6.12
C HIS A 106 -6.76 -8.35 7.40
N TYR A 107 -7.42 -9.38 7.93
CA TYR A 107 -6.88 -10.16 9.03
C TYR A 107 -5.49 -10.76 8.67
N HIS A 108 -5.35 -11.29 7.45
CA HIS A 108 -4.07 -11.80 6.96
C HIS A 108 -3.04 -10.69 6.72
N PHE A 109 -3.48 -9.54 6.21
CA PHE A 109 -2.62 -8.37 6.05
C PHE A 109 -2.05 -7.88 7.38
N LEU A 110 -2.87 -7.70 8.43
CA LEU A 110 -2.40 -7.23 9.74
C LEU A 110 -1.39 -8.20 10.37
N LYS A 111 -1.57 -9.52 10.18
CA LYS A 111 -0.56 -10.49 10.60
C LYS A 111 0.77 -10.31 9.86
N GLN A 112 0.73 -10.05 8.56
CA GLN A 112 1.94 -9.78 7.79
C GLN A 112 2.54 -8.40 8.15
N TRP A 113 1.71 -7.39 8.38
CA TRP A 113 2.11 -6.03 8.76
C TRP A 113 3.03 -6.03 9.97
N VAL A 114 2.62 -6.70 11.05
CA VAL A 114 3.42 -6.78 12.28
C VAL A 114 4.72 -7.57 12.06
N ARG A 115 4.68 -8.65 11.25
CA ARG A 115 5.91 -9.37 10.87
C ARG A 115 6.87 -8.48 10.10
N SER A 116 6.37 -7.65 9.19
CA SER A 116 7.18 -6.69 8.44
C SER A 116 7.84 -5.66 9.35
N CYS A 117 7.10 -5.08 10.32
CA CYS A 117 7.66 -4.17 11.32
C CYS A 117 8.79 -4.85 12.12
N ALA A 118 8.60 -6.12 12.53
CA ALA A 118 9.61 -6.89 13.25
C ALA A 118 10.88 -7.13 12.42
N TYR A 119 10.74 -7.40 11.11
CA TYR A 119 11.88 -7.49 10.21
C TYR A 119 12.64 -6.16 10.08
N ILE A 120 11.93 -5.03 10.01
CA ILE A 120 12.56 -3.70 9.95
C ILE A 120 13.39 -3.47 11.23
N ILE A 121 12.83 -3.72 12.42
CA ILE A 121 13.53 -3.61 13.70
C ILE A 121 14.79 -4.49 13.71
N ALA A 122 14.67 -5.75 13.31
CA ALA A 122 15.77 -6.71 13.35
C ALA A 122 16.92 -6.35 12.40
N ARG A 123 16.68 -5.55 11.36
CA ARG A 123 17.63 -5.29 10.28
C ARG A 123 18.15 -3.86 10.25
N THR A 124 17.51 -2.93 10.93
CA THR A 124 17.97 -1.54 11.05
C THR A 124 18.88 -1.38 12.27
N ASP A 125 19.96 -0.61 12.12
CA ASP A 125 20.84 -0.14 13.19
C ASP A 125 20.43 1.25 13.70
N VAL A 126 19.31 1.77 13.19
CA VAL A 126 18.87 3.14 13.43
C VAL A 126 17.83 3.19 14.55
N PHE A 127 18.18 3.83 15.66
CA PHE A 127 17.38 3.80 16.90
C PHE A 127 15.99 4.46 16.78
N ASP A 128 15.85 5.58 16.06
CA ASP A 128 14.55 6.24 15.88
C ASP A 128 13.59 5.37 15.04
N VAL A 129 14.10 4.67 14.03
CA VAL A 129 13.35 3.66 13.26
C VAL A 129 12.97 2.48 14.14
N GLN A 130 13.89 1.93 14.95
CA GLN A 130 13.57 0.84 15.88
C GLN A 130 12.46 1.24 16.85
N LYS A 131 12.55 2.44 17.42
CA LYS A 131 11.53 2.97 18.33
C LYS A 131 10.18 3.10 17.62
N TYR A 132 10.17 3.71 16.44
CA TYR A 132 8.96 3.89 15.63
C TYR A 132 8.24 2.56 15.37
N GLU A 133 8.97 1.53 14.95
CA GLU A 133 8.38 0.22 14.67
C GLU A 133 7.96 -0.54 15.92
N VAL A 134 8.66 -0.39 17.05
CA VAL A 134 8.24 -0.98 18.32
C VAL A 134 6.90 -0.37 18.77
N ASP A 135 6.75 0.94 18.64
CA ASP A 135 5.50 1.64 18.96
C ASP A 135 4.35 1.12 18.06
N ASN A 136 4.59 0.96 16.75
CA ASN A 136 3.61 0.38 15.81
C ASN A 136 3.19 -1.05 16.18
N ILE A 137 4.16 -1.94 16.47
CA ILE A 137 3.86 -3.32 16.89
C ILE A 137 3.05 -3.33 18.20
N SER A 138 3.38 -2.45 19.13
CA SER A 138 2.67 -2.35 20.40
C SER A 138 1.22 -1.94 20.19
N GLU A 139 0.96 -0.93 19.35
CA GLU A 139 -0.39 -0.46 19.05
C GLU A 139 -1.22 -1.56 18.34
N GLU A 140 -0.61 -2.30 17.41
CA GLU A 140 -1.27 -3.39 16.68
C GLU A 140 -1.66 -4.60 17.54
N TYR A 141 -0.94 -4.91 18.61
CA TYR A 141 -1.21 -6.07 19.48
C TYR A 141 -1.84 -5.76 20.82
N PHE A 142 -1.53 -4.59 21.39
CA PHE A 142 -1.98 -4.22 22.74
C PHE A 142 -2.94 -3.02 22.72
N GLY A 143 -3.09 -2.36 21.59
CA GLY A 143 -3.85 -1.12 21.49
C GLY A 143 -3.11 0.06 22.13
N LYS A 144 -3.81 1.19 22.22
CA LYS A 144 -3.22 2.47 22.67
C LYS A 144 -4.26 3.32 23.39
N ASP A 145 -3.83 3.97 24.47
CA ASP A 145 -4.66 4.88 25.28
C ASP A 145 -6.00 4.26 25.74
N GLY A 146 -5.99 2.97 26.06
CA GLY A 146 -7.17 2.22 26.50
C GLY A 146 -8.10 1.75 25.37
N ASN A 147 -7.77 2.03 24.10
CA ASN A 147 -8.45 1.44 22.95
C ASN A 147 -7.93 0.01 22.69
N PRO A 148 -8.78 -0.91 22.20
CA PRO A 148 -8.35 -2.23 21.77
C PRO A 148 -7.34 -2.16 20.61
N ALA A 149 -6.58 -3.24 20.45
CA ALA A 149 -5.72 -3.47 19.31
C ALA A 149 -6.50 -3.40 17.98
N HIS A 150 -5.84 -2.97 16.89
CA HIS A 150 -6.46 -2.89 15.57
C HIS A 150 -7.00 -4.25 15.08
N VAL A 151 -6.29 -5.34 15.38
CA VAL A 151 -6.77 -6.71 15.08
C VAL A 151 -8.09 -7.02 15.81
N ASP A 152 -8.22 -6.61 17.08
CA ASP A 152 -9.45 -6.84 17.83
C ASP A 152 -10.60 -5.98 17.31
N LEU A 153 -10.34 -4.71 16.96
CA LEU A 153 -11.32 -3.83 16.34
C LEU A 153 -11.79 -4.37 14.98
N LEU A 154 -10.88 -4.94 14.18
CA LEU A 154 -11.20 -5.57 12.90
C LEU A 154 -12.15 -6.77 13.07
N LEU A 155 -11.84 -7.64 14.04
CA LEU A 155 -12.68 -8.82 14.32
C LEU A 155 -14.05 -8.42 14.88
N GLN A 156 -14.12 -7.41 15.75
CA GLN A 156 -15.38 -6.86 16.24
C GLN A 156 -16.23 -6.25 15.11
N MET A 157 -15.59 -5.60 14.13
CA MET A 157 -16.26 -5.11 12.91
C MET A 157 -16.83 -6.25 12.07
N GLY A 158 -16.16 -7.42 11.99
CA GLY A 158 -16.70 -8.60 11.32
C GLY A 158 -17.89 -9.20 12.06
N GLU A 159 -17.77 -9.37 13.38
CA GLU A 159 -18.81 -9.91 14.25
C GLU A 159 -20.10 -9.07 14.17
N SER A 160 -19.98 -7.74 14.10
CA SER A 160 -21.14 -6.84 14.04
C SER A 160 -21.96 -6.96 12.76
N VAL A 161 -21.37 -7.44 11.66
CA VAL A 161 -22.08 -7.72 10.40
C VAL A 161 -22.48 -9.19 10.23
N GLY A 162 -22.28 -10.01 11.28
CA GLY A 162 -22.68 -11.41 11.32
C GLY A 162 -21.59 -12.40 10.89
N LEU A 163 -20.35 -11.96 10.69
CA LEU A 163 -19.23 -12.84 10.36
C LEU A 163 -18.62 -13.40 11.65
N LYS A 164 -18.61 -14.73 11.81
CA LYS A 164 -18.02 -15.37 12.99
C LYS A 164 -16.50 -15.18 12.98
N ARG A 165 -15.92 -14.86 14.13
CA ARG A 165 -14.46 -14.77 14.32
C ARG A 165 -13.72 -16.02 13.83
N GLU A 166 -14.25 -17.20 14.16
CA GLU A 166 -13.68 -18.47 13.72
C GLU A 166 -13.62 -18.59 12.20
N THR A 167 -14.64 -18.10 11.49
CA THR A 167 -14.64 -18.05 10.02
C THR A 167 -13.50 -17.19 9.52
N VAL A 168 -13.30 -15.98 10.06
CA VAL A 168 -12.20 -15.08 9.65
C VAL A 168 -10.84 -15.73 9.88
N VAL A 169 -10.60 -16.26 11.08
CA VAL A 169 -9.29 -16.78 11.49
C VAL A 169 -8.90 -18.05 10.71
N ASN A 170 -9.88 -18.89 10.36
CA ASN A 170 -9.66 -20.15 9.66
C ASN A 170 -9.77 -20.05 8.13
N THR A 171 -10.25 -18.92 7.60
CA THR A 171 -10.30 -18.70 6.15
C THR A 171 -8.89 -18.55 5.61
N THR A 172 -8.61 -19.18 4.46
CA THR A 172 -7.36 -18.98 3.73
C THR A 172 -7.47 -17.71 2.88
N PRO A 173 -6.43 -16.84 2.85
CA PRO A 173 -6.45 -15.63 2.03
C PRO A 173 -6.66 -15.97 0.55
N LEU A 174 -7.30 -15.07 -0.18
CA LEU A 174 -7.38 -15.21 -1.64
C LEU A 174 -6.00 -15.14 -2.27
N LYS A 175 -5.87 -15.67 -3.50
CA LYS A 175 -4.60 -15.73 -4.23
C LYS A 175 -3.92 -14.35 -4.32
N LYS A 176 -4.68 -13.28 -4.58
CA LYS A 176 -4.13 -11.92 -4.67
C LYS A 176 -3.56 -11.44 -3.32
N THR A 177 -4.26 -11.69 -2.21
CA THR A 177 -3.75 -11.43 -0.85
C THR A 177 -2.51 -12.25 -0.54
N GLN A 178 -2.50 -13.55 -0.87
CA GLN A 178 -1.36 -14.43 -0.63
C GLN A 178 -0.12 -13.97 -1.41
N VAL A 179 -0.30 -13.59 -2.69
CA VAL A 179 0.79 -13.08 -3.53
C VAL A 179 1.35 -11.77 -2.98
N ALA A 180 0.50 -10.85 -2.52
CA ALA A 180 0.94 -9.60 -1.91
C ALA A 180 1.70 -9.83 -0.59
N ILE A 181 1.18 -10.71 0.29
CA ILE A 181 1.86 -11.10 1.54
C ILE A 181 3.23 -11.71 1.26
N ASN A 182 3.33 -12.62 0.29
CA ASN A 182 4.61 -13.25 -0.07
C ASN A 182 5.62 -12.21 -0.59
N TYR A 183 5.17 -11.22 -1.36
CA TYR A 183 6.04 -10.12 -1.80
C TYR A 183 6.55 -9.31 -0.60
N TRP A 184 5.66 -8.86 0.29
CA TRP A 184 6.07 -8.08 1.46
C TRP A 184 6.98 -8.88 2.39
N GLU A 185 6.72 -10.16 2.60
CA GLU A 185 7.60 -11.04 3.35
C GLU A 185 8.99 -11.16 2.70
N GLN A 186 9.06 -11.32 1.38
CA GLN A 186 10.33 -11.39 0.66
C GLN A 186 11.13 -10.07 0.78
N VAL A 187 10.50 -8.93 0.55
CA VAL A 187 11.17 -7.61 0.68
C VAL A 187 11.66 -7.41 2.11
N CYS A 188 10.81 -7.63 3.11
CA CYS A 188 11.16 -7.38 4.50
C CYS A 188 12.27 -8.33 5.02
N SER A 189 12.25 -9.58 4.58
CA SER A 189 13.24 -10.58 5.00
C SER A 189 14.58 -10.48 4.26
N SER A 190 14.60 -9.97 3.02
CA SER A 190 15.78 -10.04 2.15
C SER A 190 16.37 -8.68 1.73
N GLU A 191 15.57 -7.64 1.53
CA GLU A 191 16.04 -6.34 0.99
C GLU A 191 16.35 -5.31 2.08
N HIS A 192 16.97 -4.18 1.77
CA HIS A 192 17.38 -3.22 2.82
C HIS A 192 16.18 -2.78 3.68
N TRP A 193 16.40 -2.52 4.98
CA TRP A 193 15.30 -2.18 5.91
C TRP A 193 14.52 -0.94 5.46
N LEU A 194 15.18 0.00 4.78
CA LEU A 194 14.54 1.20 4.22
C LEU A 194 13.58 0.87 3.08
N ASP A 195 13.93 -0.10 2.22
CA ASP A 195 13.08 -0.58 1.13
C ASP A 195 11.86 -1.34 1.70
N ALA A 196 12.06 -2.09 2.79
CA ALA A 196 10.98 -2.71 3.55
C ALA A 196 10.05 -1.66 4.19
N MET A 197 10.64 -0.65 4.83
CA MET A 197 9.90 0.43 5.48
C MET A 197 9.01 1.19 4.49
N VAL A 198 9.55 1.62 3.34
CA VAL A 198 8.72 2.28 2.32
C VAL A 198 7.65 1.34 1.75
N SER A 199 7.99 0.06 1.55
CA SER A 199 7.04 -0.91 0.99
C SER A 199 5.82 -1.11 1.89
N MET A 200 5.97 -1.01 3.20
CA MET A 200 4.86 -1.18 4.14
C MET A 200 4.18 0.16 4.45
N HIS A 201 4.92 1.15 4.94
CA HIS A 201 4.33 2.38 5.46
C HIS A 201 3.73 3.29 4.39
N SER A 202 4.12 3.15 3.12
CA SER A 202 3.40 3.85 2.06
C SER A 202 1.95 3.39 1.90
N LEU A 203 1.60 2.18 2.38
CA LEU A 203 0.26 1.61 2.23
C LEU A 203 -0.76 2.24 3.18
N GLU A 204 -0.30 2.81 4.30
CA GLU A 204 -1.13 3.57 5.25
C GLU A 204 -1.76 4.81 4.63
N LEU A 205 -1.18 5.33 3.52
CA LEU A 205 -1.78 6.40 2.72
C LEU A 205 -3.18 6.08 2.21
N ILE A 206 -3.59 4.80 2.19
CA ILE A 206 -4.96 4.41 1.83
C ILE A 206 -5.99 5.01 2.80
N ALA A 207 -5.64 5.23 4.06
CA ALA A 207 -6.54 5.73 5.10
C ALA A 207 -6.20 7.16 5.55
N ASP A 208 -5.15 7.77 5.02
CA ASP A 208 -4.83 9.19 5.22
C ASP A 208 -5.97 10.08 4.70
N ARG A 209 -6.69 10.74 5.62
CA ARG A 209 -7.80 11.64 5.26
C ARG A 209 -7.38 12.89 4.49
N ASN A 210 -6.08 13.22 4.49
CA ASN A 210 -5.55 14.40 3.79
C ASN A 210 -5.27 14.15 2.30
N VAL A 211 -5.51 12.95 1.77
CA VAL A 211 -5.28 12.62 0.34
C VAL A 211 -5.93 13.62 -0.64
N LYS A 212 -7.03 14.25 -0.23
CA LYS A 212 -7.70 15.34 -0.98
C LYS A 212 -6.80 16.53 -1.27
N GLN A 213 -5.90 16.87 -0.34
CA GLN A 213 -4.94 17.97 -0.51
C GLN A 213 -3.90 17.66 -1.60
N TYR A 214 -3.72 16.39 -1.93
CA TYR A 214 -2.78 15.91 -2.96
C TYR A 214 -3.47 15.62 -4.30
N GLY A 215 -4.74 16.03 -4.47
CA GLY A 215 -5.48 15.90 -5.74
C GLY A 215 -6.44 14.71 -5.82
N ALA A 216 -6.66 13.97 -4.72
CA ALA A 216 -7.54 12.81 -4.70
C ALA A 216 -9.02 13.16 -5.02
N LYS A 217 -9.61 12.44 -5.97
CA LYS A 217 -11.04 12.53 -6.33
C LYS A 217 -11.94 11.82 -5.32
N TYR A 218 -11.40 10.83 -4.63
CA TYR A 218 -12.07 10.07 -3.58
C TYR A 218 -11.28 10.15 -2.26
N SER A 219 -11.95 9.95 -1.13
CA SER A 219 -11.31 9.56 0.12
C SER A 219 -11.42 8.03 0.25
N TYR A 220 -10.83 7.44 1.30
CA TYR A 220 -10.95 5.99 1.49
C TYR A 220 -12.41 5.52 1.57
N PHE A 221 -13.18 6.25 2.36
CA PHE A 221 -14.62 6.12 2.53
C PHE A 221 -15.23 7.50 2.76
N ARG A 222 -16.55 7.61 2.67
CA ARG A 222 -17.29 8.84 2.98
C ARG A 222 -17.27 9.12 4.49
N PRO A 223 -16.80 10.28 4.96
CA PRO A 223 -16.68 10.57 6.40
C PRO A 223 -17.97 10.38 7.20
N GLU A 224 -19.13 10.55 6.57
CA GLU A 224 -20.47 10.35 7.15
C GLU A 224 -20.67 8.91 7.67
N ILE A 225 -19.92 7.93 7.17
CA ILE A 225 -19.92 6.55 7.69
C ILE A 225 -19.47 6.49 9.15
N LEU A 226 -18.70 7.47 9.62
CA LEU A 226 -18.25 7.52 11.02
C LEU A 226 -19.35 8.01 11.99
N GLU A 227 -20.45 8.58 11.50
CA GLU A 227 -21.57 9.11 12.29
C GLU A 227 -22.69 8.10 12.54
N GLY A 228 -22.54 6.85 12.07
CA GLY A 228 -23.57 5.83 12.24
C GLY A 228 -23.43 4.64 11.31
N GLY A 229 -22.71 4.81 10.19
CA GLY A 229 -22.19 3.76 9.32
C GLY A 229 -23.12 2.58 9.04
N ILE A 230 -22.52 1.41 8.84
CA ILE A 230 -23.22 0.12 8.78
C ILE A 230 -23.50 -0.37 10.21
N THR A 231 -22.50 -0.32 11.07
CA THR A 231 -22.60 -0.66 12.50
C THR A 231 -21.68 0.24 13.32
N ARG A 232 -21.94 0.37 14.63
CA ARG A 232 -21.07 1.09 15.56
C ARG A 232 -19.64 0.56 15.56
N GLU A 233 -19.45 -0.75 15.49
CA GLU A 233 -18.13 -1.38 15.52
C GLU A 233 -17.36 -1.14 14.23
N SER A 234 -18.05 -1.09 13.07
CA SER A 234 -17.44 -0.65 11.81
C SER A 234 -16.92 0.78 11.91
N SER A 235 -17.69 1.69 12.49
CA SER A 235 -17.25 3.08 12.69
C SER A 235 -16.06 3.18 13.65
N LYS A 236 -15.94 2.32 14.67
CA LYS A 236 -14.77 2.31 15.56
C LYS A 236 -13.49 1.90 14.83
N PHE A 237 -13.52 0.80 14.08
CA PHE A 237 -12.35 0.34 13.33
C PHE A 237 -11.92 1.37 12.28
N LEU A 238 -12.86 1.88 11.47
CA LEU A 238 -12.56 2.87 10.44
C LEU A 238 -12.06 4.21 11.01
N ARG A 239 -12.51 4.58 12.22
CA ARG A 239 -12.05 5.78 12.91
C ARG A 239 -10.59 5.69 13.34
N ALA A 240 -10.12 4.50 13.74
CA ALA A 240 -8.73 4.30 14.16
C ALA A 240 -7.75 4.75 13.06
N GLY A 241 -7.90 4.23 11.84
CA GLY A 241 -7.09 4.68 10.70
C GLY A 241 -7.35 6.14 10.30
N TYR A 242 -8.61 6.59 10.31
CA TYR A 242 -8.96 7.98 9.95
C TYR A 242 -8.32 9.03 10.86
N GLU A 243 -8.09 8.71 12.13
CA GLU A 243 -7.51 9.62 13.12
C GLU A 243 -5.99 9.43 13.27
N ALA A 244 -5.48 8.19 13.22
CA ALA A 244 -4.06 7.86 13.40
C ALA A 244 -3.22 8.07 12.12
N ASP A 245 -3.73 7.63 10.95
CA ASP A 245 -2.92 7.54 9.72
C ASP A 245 -2.61 8.90 9.10
N GLN A 246 -3.29 9.97 9.53
CA GLN A 246 -2.90 11.34 9.19
C GLN A 246 -1.45 11.64 9.62
N TYR A 247 -1.03 11.13 10.78
CA TYR A 247 0.29 11.40 11.34
C TYR A 247 1.25 10.25 11.06
N HIS A 248 0.79 8.99 11.13
CA HIS A 248 1.66 7.82 11.00
C HIS A 248 2.31 7.72 9.62
N ALA A 249 1.53 7.80 8.54
CA ALA A 249 2.07 7.84 7.18
C ALA A 249 2.91 9.11 6.93
N GLY A 250 2.59 10.20 7.63
CA GLY A 250 3.40 11.42 7.77
C GLY A 250 4.84 11.12 8.18
N ASP A 251 4.96 10.62 9.39
CA ASP A 251 6.21 10.41 10.10
C ASP A 251 7.05 9.30 9.45
N ALA A 252 6.42 8.20 9.02
CA ALA A 252 7.13 7.14 8.30
C ALA A 252 7.75 7.64 7.00
N LEU A 253 7.00 8.39 6.17
CA LEU A 253 7.53 8.89 4.90
C LEU A 253 8.62 9.95 5.10
N ASN A 254 8.57 10.72 6.19
CA ASN A 254 9.65 11.63 6.57
C ASN A 254 10.93 10.86 6.97
N LEU A 255 10.80 9.76 7.73
CA LEU A 255 11.93 8.88 8.04
C LEU A 255 12.50 8.25 6.76
N VAL A 256 11.63 7.76 5.87
CA VAL A 256 12.02 7.19 4.58
C VAL A 256 12.80 8.21 3.75
N GLU A 257 12.28 9.43 3.56
CA GLU A 257 12.96 10.46 2.78
C GLU A 257 14.32 10.85 3.40
N PHE A 258 14.37 11.03 4.71
CA PHE A 258 15.60 11.39 5.41
C PHE A 258 16.69 10.32 5.22
N TYR A 259 16.36 9.05 5.44
CA TYR A 259 17.32 7.95 5.33
C TYR A 259 17.63 7.58 3.88
N ALA A 260 16.69 7.72 2.95
CA ALA A 260 16.94 7.56 1.52
C ALA A 260 18.01 8.53 1.04
N LYS A 261 17.89 9.80 1.42
CA LYS A 261 18.90 10.83 1.11
C LYS A 261 20.25 10.55 1.78
N LYS A 262 20.23 10.15 3.06
CA LYS A 262 21.45 9.85 3.82
C LYS A 262 22.22 8.66 3.24
N LEU A 263 21.50 7.64 2.79
CA LEU A 263 22.06 6.39 2.25
C LEU A 263 22.22 6.39 0.73
N LYS A 264 21.74 7.43 0.04
CA LYS A 264 21.71 7.55 -1.43
C LYS A 264 20.93 6.42 -2.11
N MET A 265 19.75 6.12 -1.56
CA MET A 265 18.87 5.02 -1.96
C MET A 265 17.53 5.52 -2.55
N GLU A 266 17.44 6.79 -2.94
CA GLU A 266 16.17 7.39 -3.34
C GLU A 266 15.52 6.65 -4.52
N LYS A 267 16.30 6.21 -5.51
CA LYS A 267 15.79 5.47 -6.67
C LYS A 267 15.32 4.07 -6.31
N GLU A 268 16.07 3.36 -5.48
CA GLU A 268 15.68 2.04 -4.96
C GLU A 268 14.36 2.14 -4.19
N VAL A 269 14.23 3.15 -3.33
CA VAL A 269 13.00 3.44 -2.56
C VAL A 269 11.82 3.72 -3.48
N GLN A 270 11.99 4.52 -4.54
CA GLN A 270 10.93 4.75 -5.53
C GLN A 270 10.49 3.43 -6.20
N SER A 271 11.44 2.57 -6.58
CA SER A 271 11.12 1.29 -7.22
C SER A 271 10.39 0.32 -6.28
N TYR A 272 10.82 0.20 -5.03
CA TYR A 272 10.14 -0.68 -4.05
C TYR A 272 8.76 -0.15 -3.65
N PHE A 273 8.59 1.17 -3.55
CA PHE A 273 7.28 1.79 -3.42
C PHE A 273 6.34 1.39 -4.55
N LEU A 274 6.73 1.62 -5.82
CA LEU A 274 5.88 1.34 -6.99
C LEU A 274 5.50 -0.14 -7.09
N ARG A 275 6.43 -1.03 -6.74
CA ARG A 275 6.15 -2.47 -6.69
C ARG A 275 5.16 -2.80 -5.59
N SER A 276 5.38 -2.28 -4.37
CA SER A 276 4.48 -2.53 -3.24
C SER A 276 3.07 -2.04 -3.51
N GLU A 277 2.94 -0.88 -4.16
CA GLU A 277 1.69 -0.32 -4.61
C GLU A 277 0.93 -1.24 -5.58
N ASP A 278 1.61 -1.90 -6.52
CA ASP A 278 0.95 -2.83 -7.45
C ASP A 278 0.42 -4.08 -6.74
N TYR A 279 1.19 -4.64 -5.81
CA TYR A 279 0.72 -5.75 -4.96
C TYR A 279 -0.43 -5.33 -4.05
N PHE A 280 -0.37 -4.11 -3.50
CA PHE A 280 -1.44 -3.55 -2.69
C PHE A 280 -2.73 -3.36 -3.50
N PHE A 281 -2.62 -2.94 -4.76
CA PHE A 281 -3.76 -2.84 -5.67
C PHE A 281 -4.48 -4.19 -5.84
N GLY A 282 -3.73 -5.26 -6.10
CA GLY A 282 -4.29 -6.62 -6.19
C GLY A 282 -4.88 -7.09 -4.86
N TYR A 283 -4.25 -6.74 -3.74
CA TYR A 283 -4.76 -7.05 -2.41
C TYR A 283 -6.10 -6.34 -2.10
N LEU A 284 -6.27 -5.08 -2.50
CA LEU A 284 -7.57 -4.39 -2.36
C LEU A 284 -8.65 -5.03 -3.25
N GLU A 285 -8.30 -5.45 -4.47
CA GLU A 285 -9.22 -6.23 -5.31
C GLU A 285 -9.63 -7.55 -4.65
N ALA A 286 -8.74 -8.19 -3.88
CA ALA A 286 -9.07 -9.40 -3.13
C ALA A 286 -10.15 -9.14 -2.07
N ARG A 287 -10.09 -7.98 -1.38
CA ARG A 287 -11.14 -7.59 -0.42
C ARG A 287 -12.50 -7.44 -1.10
N HIS A 288 -12.53 -6.84 -2.28
CA HIS A 288 -13.73 -6.74 -3.12
C HIS A 288 -14.24 -8.13 -3.53
N GLU A 289 -13.37 -8.96 -4.10
CA GLU A 289 -13.69 -10.32 -4.56
C GLU A 289 -14.26 -11.18 -3.43
N ARG A 290 -13.64 -11.14 -2.25
CA ARG A 290 -14.14 -11.84 -1.07
C ARG A 290 -15.53 -11.36 -0.65
N GLY A 291 -15.78 -10.06 -0.72
CA GLY A 291 -17.10 -9.50 -0.46
C GLY A 291 -18.15 -10.07 -1.43
N LYS A 292 -17.81 -10.19 -2.71
CA LYS A 292 -18.69 -10.81 -3.71
C LYS A 292 -18.97 -12.29 -3.44
N MET A 293 -17.97 -13.04 -3.00
CA MET A 293 -18.19 -14.44 -2.60
C MET A 293 -19.21 -14.57 -1.46
N TYR A 294 -19.11 -13.74 -0.42
CA TYR A 294 -20.10 -13.76 0.67
C TYR A 294 -21.50 -13.29 0.24
N GLU A 295 -21.59 -12.44 -0.78
CA GLU A 295 -22.87 -12.00 -1.36
C GLU A 295 -23.54 -13.12 -2.18
N GLU A 296 -22.75 -13.95 -2.88
CA GLU A 296 -23.21 -15.05 -3.72
C GLU A 296 -23.60 -16.33 -2.94
N GLU A 297 -23.13 -16.49 -1.70
CA GLU A 297 -23.46 -17.63 -0.82
C GLU A 297 -24.90 -17.58 -0.23
N LEU A 298 -25.74 -16.67 -0.73
CA LEU A 298 -27.12 -16.40 -0.29
C LEU A 298 -28.17 -16.84 -1.31
#